data_AF-A0A5J5IPF2-F1
#
_entry.id   AF-A0A5J5IPF2-F1
#
_cell.length_a   1.000
_cell.length_b   1.000
_cell.length_c   1.000
_cell.angle_alpha   90.00
_cell.angle_beta   90.00
_cell.angle_gamma   90.00
#
_symmetry.space_group_name_H-M   'P 1'
#
loop_
_entity.id
_entity.type
_entity.pdbx_description
1 polymer ?
#
loop_
_entity_poly.entity_id
_entity_poly.type
_entity_poly.pdbx_seq_one_letter_code
_entity_poly.pdbx_strand_id
1 'polypeptide(L)'
;MNLNIRENSWIAKLAAKKLQSENAAIVIGSTIHLYHVSRQQFLQNEKWVKHEICHLQQFEKHGRLLFIIKYLWESIRHGYYNNKYEIEARKAEIE
;
A
#
# COMPACT_ATOMS: atom_id res chain seq x y z
N MET A 1 17.40 4.22 -1.31
CA MET A 1 16.18 3.59 -0.77
C MET A 1 16.30 2.08 -0.98
N ASN A 2 16.48 1.27 0.07
CA ASN A 2 16.52 -0.20 -0.08
C ASN A 2 15.10 -0.76 -0.06
N LEU A 3 14.51 -0.94 -1.24
CA LEU A 3 13.19 -1.52 -1.40
C LEU A 3 13.28 -3.04 -1.31
N ASN A 4 12.60 -3.60 -0.32
CA ASN A 4 12.47 -5.04 -0.14
C ASN A 4 11.07 -5.48 -0.50
N ILE A 5 10.92 -6.58 -1.23
CA ILE A 5 9.61 -7.15 -1.56
C ILE A 5 9.52 -8.50 -0.86
N ARG A 6 8.47 -8.69 -0.06
CA ARG A 6 8.24 -9.91 0.71
C ARG A 6 6.88 -10.49 0.38
N GLU A 7 6.89 -11.67 -0.22
CA GLU A 7 5.68 -12.41 -0.60
C GLU A 7 5.09 -13.16 0.59
N ASN A 8 3.79 -13.45 0.54
CA ASN A 8 3.02 -14.21 1.53
C ASN A 8 3.15 -13.69 2.97
N SER A 9 3.15 -12.37 3.15
CA SER A 9 3.21 -11.78 4.49
C SER A 9 1.87 -11.87 5.21
N TRP A 10 1.90 -12.29 6.48
CA TRP A 10 0.74 -12.29 7.38
C TRP A 10 0.06 -10.91 7.52
N ILE A 11 0.84 -9.82 7.44
CA ILE A 11 0.30 -8.46 7.51
C ILE A 11 -0.50 -8.13 6.24
N ALA A 12 0.03 -8.52 5.07
CA ALA A 12 -0.66 -8.35 3.80
C ALA A 12 -1.92 -9.24 3.74
N LYS A 13 -1.90 -10.43 4.36
CA LYS A 13 -3.10 -11.28 4.54
C LYS A 13 -4.20 -10.58 5.35
N LEU A 14 -3.83 -9.91 6.45
CA LEU A 14 -4.78 -9.18 7.28
C LEU A 14 -5.37 -7.98 6.52
N ALA A 15 -4.52 -7.25 5.78
CA ALA A 15 -4.95 -6.15 4.93
C ALA A 15 -5.92 -6.62 3.83
N ALA A 16 -5.58 -7.71 3.12
CA ALA A 16 -6.44 -8.34 2.11
C ALA A 16 -7.82 -8.70 2.66
N LYS A 17 -7.87 -9.32 3.85
CA LYS A 17 -9.13 -9.67 4.52
C LYS A 17 -9.96 -8.44 4.88
N LYS A 18 -9.32 -7.36 5.31
CA LYS A 18 -10.01 -6.10 5.65
C LYS A 18 -10.55 -5.37 4.41
N LEU A 19 -9.82 -5.44 3.31
CA LEU A 19 -10.19 -4.85 2.02
C LEU A 19 -11.10 -5.76 1.19
N GLN A 20 -11.43 -6.97 1.69
CA GLN A 20 -12.17 -8.01 0.97
C GLN A 20 -11.59 -8.31 -0.42
N SER A 21 -10.28 -8.17 -0.58
CA SER A 21 -9.58 -8.41 -1.84
C SER A 21 -8.81 -9.73 -1.76
N GLU A 22 -8.81 -10.51 -2.83
CA GLU A 22 -8.04 -11.76 -2.91
C GLU A 22 -6.53 -11.47 -3.00
N ASN A 23 -6.17 -10.36 -3.63
CA ASN A 23 -4.78 -9.91 -3.79
C ASN A 23 -4.58 -8.58 -3.07
N ALA A 24 -3.47 -8.46 -2.34
CA ALA A 24 -3.12 -7.21 -1.67
C ALA A 24 -1.62 -6.95 -1.70
N ALA A 25 -1.26 -5.69 -1.87
CA ALA A 25 0.07 -5.18 -1.61
C ALA A 25 -0.06 -4.17 -0.47
N ILE A 26 0.89 -4.19 0.46
CA ILE A 26 0.97 -3.19 1.51
C ILE A 26 2.41 -2.77 1.72
N VAL A 27 2.64 -1.47 1.67
CA VAL A 27 3.92 -0.88 2.04
C VAL A 27 3.99 -0.73 3.55
N ILE A 28 5.10 -1.19 4.14
CA ILE A 28 5.46 -0.91 5.52
C ILE A 28 6.87 -0.37 5.52
N GLY A 29 6.95 0.96 5.44
CA GLY A 29 8.22 1.67 5.48
C GLY A 29 9.06 1.56 4.22
N SER A 30 9.93 0.55 4.15
CA SER A 30 10.79 0.30 2.98
C SER A 30 10.59 -1.10 2.42
N THR A 31 9.55 -1.79 2.87
CA THR A 31 9.24 -3.15 2.48
C THR A 31 7.82 -3.22 1.94
N ILE A 32 7.67 -3.76 0.73
CA ILE A 32 6.39 -4.06 0.11
C ILE A 32 6.05 -5.50 0.48
N HIS A 33 4.93 -5.69 1.15
CA HIS A 33 4.42 -7.00 1.52
C HIS A 33 3.31 -7.39 0.56
N LEU A 34 3.52 -8.48 -0.18
CA LEU A 34 2.56 -9.01 -1.14
C LEU A 34 1.77 -10.17 -0.51
N TYR A 35 0.49 -10.26 -0.84
CA TYR A 35 -0.39 -11.37 -0.49
C TYR A 35 -1.11 -11.88 -1.73
N HIS A 36 -1.02 -13.19 -1.96
CA HIS A 36 -1.64 -13.91 -3.07
C HIS A 36 -1.23 -13.42 -4.49
N VAL A 37 -0.18 -12.59 -4.57
CA VAL A 37 0.40 -12.12 -5.83
C VAL A 37 1.93 -12.32 -5.78
N SER A 38 2.50 -12.77 -6.89
CA SER A 38 3.95 -12.88 -7.03
C SER A 38 4.59 -11.53 -7.37
N ARG A 39 5.87 -11.37 -7.06
CA ARG A 39 6.63 -10.17 -7.45
C ARG A 39 6.54 -9.89 -8.94
N GLN A 40 6.61 -10.91 -9.80
CA GLN A 40 6.53 -10.72 -11.25
C GLN A 40 5.17 -10.19 -11.69
N GLN A 41 4.08 -10.75 -11.17
CA GLN A 41 2.73 -10.27 -11.48
C GLN A 41 2.50 -8.84 -10.99
N PHE A 42 3.01 -8.51 -9.81
CA PHE A 42 2.99 -7.15 -9.29
C PHE A 42 3.74 -6.19 -10.22
N LEU A 43 4.97 -6.53 -10.61
CA LEU A 43 5.79 -5.69 -11.49
C LEU A 43 5.23 -5.55 -12.91
N GLN A 44 4.45 -6.51 -13.40
CA GLN A 44 3.76 -6.40 -14.68
C GLN A 44 2.59 -5.40 -14.64
N ASN A 45 2.08 -5.09 -13.46
CA ASN A 45 0.97 -4.15 -13.30
C ASN A 45 1.50 -2.77 -12.91
N GLU A 46 1.89 -1.97 -13.90
CA GLU A 46 2.47 -0.64 -13.69
C GLU A 46 1.61 0.26 -12.81
N LYS A 47 0.27 0.23 -12.97
CA LYS A 47 -0.65 1.01 -12.14
C LYS A 47 -0.49 0.65 -10.67
N TRP A 48 -0.51 -0.65 -10.38
CA TRP A 48 -0.35 -1.15 -9.03
C TRP A 48 1.02 -0.82 -8.44
N VAL A 49 2.08 -0.91 -9.25
CA VAL A 49 3.43 -0.50 -8.85
C VAL A 49 3.46 0.99 -8.49
N LYS A 50 2.90 1.87 -9.33
CA LYS A 50 2.84 3.31 -9.07
C LYS A 50 2.04 3.63 -7.81
N HIS A 51 0.93 2.93 -7.58
CA HIS A 51 0.13 3.04 -6.36
C HIS A 51 0.97 2.75 -5.10
N GLU A 52 1.68 1.63 -5.07
CA GLU A 52 2.54 1.26 -3.93
C GLU A 52 3.75 2.21 -3.79
N ILE A 53 4.32 2.69 -4.90
CA ILE A 53 5.41 3.68 -4.86
C ILE A 53 4.92 4.99 -4.23
N CYS A 54 3.69 5.41 -4.51
CA CYS A 54 3.10 6.58 -3.86
C CYS A 54 3.04 6.38 -2.35
N HIS A 55 2.58 5.22 -1.88
CA HIS A 55 2.61 4.89 -0.46
C HIS A 55 4.02 4.89 0.12
N LEU A 56 5.02 4.36 -0.58
CA LEU A 56 6.42 4.42 -0.17
C LEU A 56 6.90 5.87 0.03
N GLN A 57 6.57 6.76 -0.90
CA GLN A 57 6.90 8.18 -0.77
C GLN A 57 6.17 8.84 0.40
N GLN A 58 4.90 8.51 0.62
CA GLN A 58 4.14 9.00 1.77
C GLN A 58 4.74 8.52 3.10
N PHE A 59 5.16 7.24 3.15
CA PHE A 59 5.88 6.62 4.26
C PHE A 59 7.23 7.26 4.53
N GLU A 60 7.98 7.63 3.49
CA GLU A 60 9.25 8.34 3.61
C GLU A 60 9.03 9.77 4.12
N LYS A 61 8.01 10.47 3.62
CA LYS A 61 7.66 11.84 4.04
C LYS A 61 7.15 11.92 5.48
N HIS A 62 6.30 10.99 5.92
CA HIS A 62 5.63 11.06 7.23
C HIS A 62 6.27 10.15 8.30
N GLY A 63 7.09 9.18 7.89
CA GLY A 63 7.65 8.14 8.76
C GLY A 63 6.73 6.93 8.94
N ARG A 64 7.34 5.76 9.22
CA ARG A 64 6.68 4.44 9.32
C ARG A 64 5.44 4.40 10.20
N LEU A 65 5.60 4.72 11.49
CA LEU A 65 4.51 4.59 12.44
C LEU A 65 3.46 5.70 12.27
N LEU A 66 3.94 6.93 12.08
CA LEU A 66 3.11 8.12 11.94
C LEU A 66 2.17 8.03 10.74
N PHE A 67 2.66 7.52 9.60
CA PHE A 67 1.83 7.33 8.42
C PHE A 67 0.71 6.30 8.67
N ILE A 68 1.02 5.13 9.26
CA ILE A 68 0.01 4.10 9.54
C ILE A 68 -1.10 4.66 10.45
N ILE A 69 -0.72 5.40 11.50
CA ILE A 69 -1.69 6.02 12.41
C ILE A 69 -2.53 7.06 11.68
N LYS A 70 -1.91 7.97 10.90
CA LYS A 70 -2.63 8.99 10.12
C LYS A 70 -3.57 8.37 9.10
N TYR A 71 -3.10 7.37 8.36
CA TYR A 71 -3.88 6.64 7.37
C TYR A 71 -5.06 5.93 8.01
N LEU A 72 -4.85 5.22 9.13
CA LEU A 72 -5.92 4.50 9.82
C LEU A 72 -6.93 5.49 10.42
N TRP A 73 -6.46 6.60 10.99
CA TRP A 73 -7.32 7.65 11.54
C TRP A 73 -8.17 8.32 10.46
N GLU A 74 -7.58 8.66 9.32
CA GLU A 74 -8.33 9.18 8.17
C GLU A 74 -9.30 8.15 7.60
N SER A 75 -8.89 6.90 7.49
CA SER A 75 -9.75 5.82 7.00
C SER A 75 -10.94 5.58 7.94
N ILE A 76 -10.77 5.72 9.25
CA ILE A 76 -11.88 5.67 10.21
C ILE A 76 -12.78 6.90 10.10
N ARG A 77 -12.20 8.09 9.91
CA ARG A 77 -12.94 9.35 9.89
C ARG A 77 -13.71 9.57 8.58
N HIS A 78 -13.10 9.28 7.44
CA HIS A 78 -13.61 9.58 6.09
C HIS A 78 -13.93 8.32 5.26
N GLY A 79 -13.57 7.13 5.75
CA GLY A 79 -13.65 5.89 5.00
C GLY A 79 -12.41 5.63 4.14
N TYR A 80 -12.27 4.39 3.67
CA TYR A 80 -11.17 3.98 2.79
C TYR A 80 -11.18 4.73 1.44
N TYR A 81 -12.34 4.85 0.79
CA TYR A 81 -12.45 5.47 -0.54
C TYR A 81 -12.10 6.96 -0.57
N ASN A 82 -12.37 7.66 0.53
CA ASN A 82 -12.18 9.11 0.64
C ASN A 82 -10.93 9.47 1.45
N ASN A 83 -10.08 8.49 1.73
CA ASN A 83 -8.80 8.70 2.37
C ASN A 83 -7.89 9.48 1.41
N LYS A 84 -7.35 10.62 1.84
CA LYS A 84 -6.52 11.46 0.96
C LYS A 84 -5.32 10.71 0.40
N TYR A 85 -4.77 9.78 1.19
CA TYR A 85 -3.61 8.98 0.79
C TYR A 85 -3.95 7.98 -0.32
N GLU A 86 -5.14 7.41 -0.30
CA GLU A 86 -5.67 6.55 -1.38
C GLU A 86 -5.97 7.36 -2.63
N ILE A 87 -6.47 8.58 -2.48
CA ILE A 87 -6.74 9.48 -3.61
C ILE A 87 -5.43 9.87 -4.30
N GLU A 88 -4.38 10.18 -3.53
CA GLU A 88 -3.04 10.43 -4.07
C GLU A 88 -2.49 9.20 -4.79
N ALA A 89 -2.61 8.01 -4.19
CA ALA A 89 -2.13 6.77 -4.80
C ALA A 89 -2.87 6.45 -6.12
N ARG A 90 -4.19 6.65 -6.17
CA ARG A 90 -5.00 6.51 -7.41
C ARG A 90 -4.62 7.52 -8.48
N LYS A 91 -4.27 8.75 -8.10
CA LYS A 91 -3.76 9.74 -9.07
C LYS A 91 -2.44 9.28 -9.69
N ALA A 92 -1.56 8.71 -8.87
CA ALA A 92 -0.29 8.15 -9.34
C ALA A 92 -0.47 6.95 -10.29
N GLU A 93 -1.59 6.23 -10.25
CA GLU A 93 -1.86 5.16 -11.23
C GLU A 93 -2.03 5.69 -12.68
N ILE A 94 -2.41 6.97 -12.83
CA ILE A 94 -2.76 7.60 -14.10
C ILE A 94 -1.63 8.50 -14.62
N GLU A 95 -0.79 9.01 -13.71
CA GLU A 95 0.42 9.81 -13.99
C GLU A 95 1.55 8.95 -14.56
#